data_AF-A0A1C5QTD0-F1
#
_entry.id   AF-A0A1C5QTD0-F1
#
_cell.length_a   1.000
_cell.length_b   1.000
_cell.length_c   1.000
_cell.angle_alpha   90.00
_cell.angle_beta   90.00
_cell.angle_gamma   90.00
#
_symmetry.space_group_name_H-M   'P 1'
#
loop_
_entity.id
_entity.type
_entity.pdbx_description
1 polymer ?
#
loop_
_entity_poly.entity_id
_entity_poly.type
_entity_poly.pdbx_seq_one_letter_code
_entity_poly.pdbx_strand_id
1 'polypeptide(L)'
;MGKSADWIKEEKFKSFFTQYYKELYYFACGYVKDTCIVEDIVSESFVKLWANMENIQELAMRRYLLQTVKNACIDYLRVQKDFFPVEECHTLADLDENPLEYLISQEDESRITAAISELPQRYQETLKLRSFEKLKYSEIAQKMDISVNTVKSNLREAILILRKKLGILLIFIFFQI
;
A
#
# COMPACT_ATOMS: atom_id res chain seq x y z
N MET A 1 -34.17 11.35 -24.62
CA MET A 1 -33.22 12.18 -23.83
C MET A 1 -32.51 11.31 -22.79
N GLY A 2 -31.72 10.30 -23.22
CA GLY A 2 -31.05 9.35 -22.31
C GLY A 2 -29.53 9.31 -22.40
N LYS A 3 -28.92 9.91 -23.44
CA LYS A 3 -27.47 9.83 -23.69
C LYS A 3 -26.59 10.68 -22.77
N SER A 4 -27.17 11.57 -21.96
CA SER A 4 -26.39 12.54 -21.19
C SER A 4 -25.88 12.00 -19.86
N ALA A 5 -26.63 11.12 -19.18
CA ALA A 5 -26.25 10.63 -17.85
C ALA A 5 -25.27 9.44 -17.94
N ASP A 6 -25.52 8.52 -18.87
CA ASP A 6 -24.69 7.33 -19.08
C ASP A 6 -23.26 7.70 -19.51
N TRP A 7 -23.13 8.71 -20.39
CA TRP A 7 -21.84 9.19 -20.86
C TRP A 7 -21.01 9.86 -19.74
N ILE A 8 -21.65 10.61 -18.84
CA ILE A 8 -20.99 11.22 -17.68
C ILE A 8 -20.47 10.14 -16.72
N LYS A 9 -21.26 9.07 -16.51
CA LYS A 9 -20.84 7.93 -15.67
C LYS A 9 -19.64 7.21 -16.28
N GLU A 10 -19.67 6.96 -17.60
CA GLU A 10 -18.59 6.31 -18.34
C GLU A 10 -17.27 7.11 -18.27
N GLU A 11 -17.34 8.42 -18.52
CA GLU A 11 -16.16 9.29 -18.50
C GLU A 11 -15.55 9.38 -17.08
N LYS A 12 -16.41 9.52 -16.06
CA LYS A 12 -15.99 9.51 -14.66
C LYS A 12 -15.32 8.20 -14.27
N PHE A 13 -15.89 7.07 -14.68
CA PHE A 13 -15.31 5.75 -14.40
C PHE A 13 -13.95 5.58 -15.08
N LYS A 14 -13.85 5.97 -16.36
CA LYS A 14 -12.60 5.87 -17.12
C LYS A 14 -11.49 6.71 -16.50
N SER A 15 -11.81 7.92 -16.03
CA SER A 15 -10.88 8.78 -15.29
C SER A 15 -10.40 8.09 -14.02
N PHE A 16 -11.34 7.58 -13.21
CA PHE A 16 -11.04 6.90 -11.95
C PHE A 16 -10.21 5.64 -12.14
N PHE A 17 -10.53 4.83 -13.15
CA PHE A 17 -9.79 3.64 -13.52
C PHE A 17 -8.35 3.99 -13.88
N THR A 18 -8.15 4.96 -14.77
CA THR A 18 -6.82 5.38 -15.22
C THR A 18 -5.97 5.88 -14.05
N GLN A 19 -6.61 6.59 -13.10
CA GLN A 19 -5.92 7.14 -11.94
C GLN A 19 -5.50 6.06 -10.93
N TYR A 20 -6.39 5.12 -10.60
CA TYR A 20 -6.21 4.24 -9.44
C TYR A 20 -5.81 2.79 -9.76
N TYR A 21 -5.95 2.34 -11.01
CA TYR A 21 -5.67 0.94 -11.36
C TYR A 21 -4.26 0.51 -10.99
N LYS A 22 -3.25 1.31 -11.37
CA LYS A 22 -1.84 1.00 -11.10
C LYS A 22 -1.51 1.00 -9.60
N GLU A 23 -2.10 1.91 -8.84
CA GLU A 23 -1.95 1.97 -7.37
C GLU A 23 -2.54 0.72 -6.71
N LEU A 24 -3.75 0.32 -7.10
CA LEU A 24 -4.44 -0.86 -6.58
C LEU A 24 -3.76 -2.17 -6.99
N TYR A 25 -3.20 -2.22 -8.20
CA TYR A 25 -2.39 -3.32 -8.68
C TYR A 25 -1.19 -3.57 -7.76
N TYR A 26 -0.36 -2.55 -7.52
CA TYR A 26 0.79 -2.72 -6.64
C TYR A 26 0.39 -3.00 -5.19
N PHE A 27 -0.71 -2.42 -4.72
CA PHE A 27 -1.29 -2.73 -3.43
C PHE A 27 -1.63 -4.22 -3.31
N ALA A 28 -2.30 -4.79 -4.32
CA ALA A 28 -2.65 -6.21 -4.37
C ALA A 28 -1.42 -7.12 -4.51
N CYS A 29 -0.40 -6.73 -5.29
CA CYS A 29 0.89 -7.42 -5.36
C CYS A 29 1.59 -7.58 -3.99
N GLY A 30 1.29 -6.69 -3.03
CA GLY A 30 1.76 -6.81 -1.66
C GLY A 30 1.17 -8.01 -0.90
N TYR A 31 0.03 -8.53 -1.34
CA TYR A 31 -0.66 -9.68 -0.76
C TYR A 31 -0.48 -10.95 -1.61
N VAL A 32 -0.68 -10.83 -2.92
CA VAL A 32 -0.71 -11.96 -3.86
C VAL A 32 0.44 -11.81 -4.85
N LYS A 33 1.27 -12.85 -4.98
CA LYS A 33 2.43 -12.84 -5.89
C LYS A 33 2.09 -13.16 -7.34
N ASP A 34 1.00 -13.90 -7.56
CA ASP A 34 0.53 -14.24 -8.90
C ASP A 34 -0.08 -12.99 -9.55
N THR A 35 0.60 -12.47 -10.56
CA THR A 35 0.20 -11.23 -11.22
C THR A 35 -1.10 -11.38 -11.99
N CYS A 36 -1.42 -12.57 -12.51
CA CYS A 36 -2.70 -12.80 -13.19
C CYS A 36 -3.86 -12.70 -12.19
N ILE A 37 -3.70 -13.28 -11.00
CA ILE A 37 -4.70 -13.17 -9.93
C ILE A 37 -4.84 -11.73 -9.44
N VAL A 38 -3.73 -10.99 -9.35
CA VAL A 38 -3.76 -9.57 -8.99
C VAL A 38 -4.56 -8.75 -10.02
N GLU A 39 -4.33 -8.98 -11.32
CA GLU A 39 -5.07 -8.31 -12.39
C GLU A 39 -6.57 -8.59 -12.28
N ASP A 40 -6.93 -9.85 -12.03
CA ASP A 40 -8.33 -10.28 -11.88
C ASP A 40 -8.98 -9.60 -10.67
N ILE A 41 -8.33 -9.62 -9.50
CA ILE A 41 -8.84 -9.01 -8.26
C ILE A 41 -9.11 -7.50 -8.46
N VAL A 42 -8.15 -6.78 -9.05
CA VAL A 42 -8.28 -5.34 -9.27
C VAL A 42 -9.38 -5.07 -10.28
N SER A 43 -9.40 -5.80 -11.40
CA SER A 43 -10.39 -5.62 -12.46
C SER A 43 -11.80 -5.91 -11.96
N GLU A 44 -12.00 -7.00 -11.21
CA GLU A 44 -13.29 -7.34 -10.61
C GLU A 44 -13.74 -6.28 -9.58
N SER A 45 -12.80 -5.70 -8.84
CA SER A 45 -13.10 -4.61 -7.90
C SER A 45 -13.62 -3.36 -8.63
N PHE A 46 -13.07 -3.03 -9.80
CA PHE A 46 -13.59 -1.96 -10.65
C PHE A 46 -14.96 -2.28 -11.24
N VAL A 47 -15.22 -3.54 -11.62
CA VAL A 47 -16.56 -3.98 -12.06
C VAL A 47 -17.58 -3.80 -10.93
N LYS A 48 -17.23 -4.16 -9.70
CA LYS A 48 -18.07 -3.96 -8.51
C LYS A 48 -18.32 -2.48 -8.23
N LEU A 49 -17.30 -1.62 -8.43
CA LEU A 49 -17.47 -0.17 -8.33
C LEU A 49 -18.44 0.35 -9.39
N TRP A 50 -18.28 -0.05 -10.66
CA TRP A 50 -19.15 0.38 -11.76
C TRP A 50 -20.64 0.10 -11.47
N ALA A 51 -20.93 -1.08 -10.93
CA ALA A 51 -22.27 -1.49 -10.55
C ALA A 51 -22.87 -0.62 -9.42
N ASN A 52 -22.04 -0.14 -8.49
CA ASN A 52 -22.46 0.64 -7.32
C ASN A 52 -22.18 2.14 -7.44
N MET A 53 -21.65 2.60 -8.57
CA MET A 53 -21.09 3.93 -8.73
C MET A 53 -22.10 5.07 -8.53
N GLU A 54 -23.38 4.81 -8.81
CA GLU A 54 -24.48 5.78 -8.59
C GLU A 54 -24.83 5.97 -7.12
N ASN A 55 -24.51 4.98 -6.28
CA ASN A 55 -24.84 4.95 -4.85
C ASN A 55 -23.67 5.35 -3.95
N ILE A 56 -22.47 5.51 -4.53
CA ILE A 56 -21.24 5.82 -3.80
C ILE A 56 -20.81 7.25 -4.10
N GLN A 57 -20.62 8.04 -3.05
CA GLN A 57 -20.05 9.38 -3.19
C GLN A 57 -18.64 9.29 -3.78
N GLU A 58 -18.26 10.24 -4.63
CA GLU A 58 -16.96 10.22 -5.32
C GLU A 58 -15.76 10.10 -4.37
N LEU A 59 -15.81 10.82 -3.24
CA LEU A 59 -14.81 10.76 -2.17
C LEU A 59 -14.71 9.37 -1.52
N ALA A 60 -15.76 8.56 -1.60
CA ALA A 60 -15.83 7.21 -1.08
C ALA A 60 -15.54 6.12 -2.13
N MET A 61 -15.40 6.44 -3.41
CA MET A 61 -15.15 5.44 -4.46
C MET A 61 -13.76 4.80 -4.35
N ARG A 62 -12.72 5.63 -4.09
CA ARG A 62 -11.34 5.14 -3.87
C ARG A 62 -11.32 4.19 -2.68
N ARG A 63 -11.92 4.65 -1.59
CA ARG A 63 -12.10 3.98 -0.31
C ARG A 63 -12.75 2.60 -0.47
N TYR A 64 -13.85 2.55 -1.23
CA TYR A 64 -14.53 1.32 -1.59
C TYR A 64 -13.64 0.33 -2.36
N LEU A 65 -12.91 0.81 -3.38
CA LEU A 65 -12.05 -0.06 -4.19
C LEU A 65 -10.98 -0.77 -3.36
N LEU A 66 -10.38 -0.09 -2.39
CA LEU A 66 -9.33 -0.71 -1.58
C LEU A 66 -9.85 -1.75 -0.64
N GLN A 67 -11.00 -1.49 -0.01
CA GLN A 67 -11.63 -2.50 0.83
C GLN A 67 -11.93 -3.73 -0.03
N THR A 68 -12.46 -3.50 -1.22
CA THR A 68 -12.84 -4.57 -2.15
C THR A 68 -11.61 -5.38 -2.58
N VAL A 69 -10.53 -4.70 -2.99
CA VAL A 69 -9.25 -5.35 -3.38
C VAL A 69 -8.61 -6.07 -2.19
N LYS A 70 -8.53 -5.42 -1.03
CA LYS A 70 -7.97 -6.02 0.19
C LYS A 70 -8.71 -7.29 0.59
N ASN A 71 -10.04 -7.22 0.64
CA ASN A 71 -10.89 -8.35 0.99
C ASN A 71 -10.70 -9.49 -0.01
N ALA A 72 -10.72 -9.20 -1.32
CA ALA A 72 -10.50 -10.19 -2.36
C ALA A 72 -9.11 -10.85 -2.27
N CYS A 73 -8.06 -10.08 -1.98
CA CYS A 73 -6.73 -10.63 -1.72
C CYS A 73 -6.71 -11.55 -0.49
N ILE A 74 -7.35 -11.14 0.60
CA ILE A 74 -7.42 -11.95 1.83
C ILE A 74 -8.22 -13.23 1.59
N ASP A 75 -9.35 -13.15 0.90
CA ASP A 75 -10.21 -14.29 0.59
C ASP A 75 -9.50 -15.28 -0.33
N TYR A 76 -8.80 -14.78 -1.36
CA TYR A 76 -7.94 -15.62 -2.21
C TYR A 76 -6.87 -16.36 -1.37
N LEU A 77 -6.20 -15.65 -0.46
CA LEU A 77 -5.18 -16.25 0.40
C LEU A 77 -5.77 -17.24 1.43
N ARG A 78 -7.00 -17.04 1.90
CA ARG A 78 -7.71 -17.99 2.77
C ARG A 78 -7.95 -19.30 2.03
N VAL A 79 -8.52 -19.22 0.82
CA VAL A 79 -8.77 -20.40 -0.02
C VAL A 79 -7.47 -21.13 -0.38
N GLN A 80 -6.40 -20.39 -0.71
CA GLN A 80 -5.08 -20.99 -0.98
C GLN A 80 -4.49 -21.71 0.23
N LYS A 81 -4.66 -21.18 1.45
CA LYS A 81 -4.24 -21.87 2.69
C LYS A 81 -5.03 -23.14 2.97
N ASP A 82 -6.31 -23.16 2.62
CA ASP A 82 -7.12 -24.36 2.76
C ASP A 82 -6.74 -25.46 1.75
N PHE A 83 -6.07 -25.09 0.64
CA PHE A 83 -5.55 -26.02 -0.38
C PHE A 83 -4.08 -26.45 -0.18
N PHE A 84 -3.31 -25.80 0.70
CA PHE A 84 -1.91 -26.15 1.03
C PHE A 84 -1.70 -26.30 2.55
N PRO A 85 -1.34 -27.48 3.07
CA PRO A 85 -1.15 -27.64 4.50
C PRO A 85 0.12 -26.91 4.99
N VAL A 86 -0.13 -25.87 5.80
CA VAL A 86 0.62 -25.35 6.97
C VAL A 86 2.12 -25.06 6.79
N GLU A 87 2.46 -23.77 6.78
CA GLU A 87 3.26 -23.09 7.82
C GLU A 87 3.41 -21.59 7.46
N GLU A 88 3.37 -20.72 8.48
CA GLU A 88 3.58 -19.26 8.43
C GLU A 88 2.51 -18.40 7.73
N CYS A 89 1.44 -18.08 8.46
CA CYS A 89 0.71 -16.85 8.14
C CYS A 89 -0.05 -16.30 9.35
N HIS A 90 0.62 -15.44 10.10
CA HIS A 90 0.02 -14.70 11.20
C HIS A 90 -1.05 -13.72 10.67
N THR A 91 -2.30 -14.07 10.95
CA THR A 91 -3.47 -13.23 11.28
C THR A 91 -3.42 -11.73 10.91
N LEU A 92 -4.17 -11.36 9.85
CA LEU A 92 -4.55 -9.99 9.49
C LEU A 92 -6.09 -9.86 9.37
N ALA A 93 -6.82 -10.44 10.30
CA ALA A 93 -8.26 -10.25 10.43
C ALA A 93 -8.47 -9.43 11.70
N ASP A 94 -8.74 -8.13 11.53
CA ASP A 94 -9.41 -7.19 12.48
C ASP A 94 -8.98 -5.76 12.14
N LEU A 95 -9.55 -5.17 11.08
CA LEU A 95 -9.51 -3.71 10.88
C LEU A 95 -10.78 -3.30 10.13
N ASP A 96 -11.78 -2.89 10.92
CA ASP A 96 -12.95 -2.13 10.50
C ASP A 96 -12.58 -0.64 10.31
N GLU A 97 -13.31 0.01 9.41
CA GLU A 97 -13.31 1.46 9.07
C GLU A 97 -12.18 2.06 8.20
N ASN A 98 -12.52 2.22 6.91
CA ASN A 98 -12.22 3.35 6.00
C ASN A 98 -10.81 3.55 5.33
N PRO A 99 -10.58 3.16 4.05
CA PRO A 99 -9.30 2.53 3.70
C PRO A 99 -8.26 3.21 2.76
N LEU A 100 -8.20 4.53 2.48
CA LEU A 100 -6.91 5.08 1.93
C LEU A 100 -6.48 6.48 2.37
N GLU A 101 -7.41 7.42 2.57
CA GLU A 101 -7.03 8.77 3.05
C GLU A 101 -6.96 8.85 4.58
N TYR A 102 -7.41 7.76 5.23
CA TYR A 102 -7.29 7.45 6.65
C TYR A 102 -6.17 6.43 6.93
N LEU A 103 -5.40 6.02 5.91
CA LEU A 103 -4.46 4.90 6.01
C LEU A 103 -3.22 5.23 6.85
N ILE A 104 -3.05 6.51 7.20
CA ILE A 104 -2.23 6.97 8.31
C ILE A 104 -3.14 7.88 9.14
N SER A 105 -3.74 7.36 10.22
CA SER A 105 -4.37 8.22 11.22
C SER A 105 -3.32 9.13 11.88
N GLN A 106 -3.69 10.20 12.59
CA GLN A 106 -2.71 10.92 13.42
C GLN A 106 -2.01 9.98 14.41
N GLU A 107 -2.69 8.92 14.85
CA GLU A 107 -2.09 7.86 15.66
C GLU A 107 -1.07 7.04 14.87
N ASP A 108 -1.32 6.71 13.60
CA ASP A 108 -0.34 6.02 12.75
C ASP A 108 0.83 6.92 12.38
N GLU A 109 0.61 8.22 12.14
CA GLU A 109 1.69 9.18 11.90
C GLU A 109 2.55 9.33 13.18
N SER A 110 1.90 9.36 14.34
CA SER A 110 2.56 9.36 15.64
C SER A 110 3.32 8.06 15.88
N ARG A 111 2.76 6.90 15.52
CA ARG A 111 3.40 5.58 15.63
C ARG A 111 4.58 5.45 14.68
N ILE A 112 4.45 5.93 13.44
CA ILE A 112 5.54 5.97 12.45
C ILE A 112 6.65 6.88 12.96
N THR A 113 6.31 8.09 13.41
CA THR A 113 7.28 9.05 13.94
C THR A 113 7.98 8.50 15.19
N ALA A 114 7.24 7.88 16.10
CA ALA A 114 7.78 7.21 17.28
C ALA A 114 8.71 6.05 16.89
N ALA A 115 8.27 5.17 15.99
CA ALA A 115 9.07 4.05 15.53
C ALA A 115 10.35 4.49 14.79
N ILE A 116 10.30 5.59 14.02
CA ILE A 116 11.47 6.21 13.40
C ILE A 116 12.40 6.82 14.46
N SER A 117 11.84 7.43 15.52
CA SER A 117 12.63 8.02 16.61
C SER A 117 13.34 6.99 17.48
N GLU A 118 12.83 5.76 17.54
CA GLU A 118 13.43 4.64 18.25
C GLU A 118 14.51 3.91 17.44
N LEU A 119 14.67 4.24 16.16
CA LEU A 119 15.76 3.68 15.35
C LEU A 119 17.10 4.19 15.89
N PRO A 120 18.15 3.34 15.87
CA PRO A 120 19.51 3.81 16.04
C PRO A 120 19.80 4.99 15.11
N GLN A 121 20.48 6.03 15.65
CA GLN A 121 20.69 7.31 14.96
C GLN A 121 21.19 7.16 13.52
N ARG A 122 22.11 6.22 13.28
CA ARG A 122 22.67 5.93 11.95
C ARG A 122 21.61 5.45 10.95
N TYR A 123 20.63 4.67 11.38
CA TYR A 123 19.56 4.14 10.53
C TYR A 123 18.53 5.23 10.23
N GLN A 124 18.17 6.01 11.25
CA GLN A 124 17.27 7.14 11.11
C GLN A 124 17.81 8.17 10.11
N GLU A 125 19.08 8.53 10.23
CA GLU A 125 19.74 9.51 9.35
C GLU A 125 19.81 8.99 7.90
N THR A 126 20.24 7.74 7.71
CA THR A 126 20.27 7.12 6.37
C THR A 126 18.88 7.09 5.72
N LEU A 127 17.86 6.73 6.51
CA LEU A 127 16.46 6.68 6.06
C LEU A 127 15.94 8.07 5.69
N LYS A 128 16.30 9.10 6.48
CA LYS A 128 15.88 10.49 6.24
C LYS A 128 16.47 11.04 4.94
N LEU A 129 17.77 10.86 4.74
CA LEU A 129 18.48 11.27 3.54
C LEU A 129 17.92 10.60 2.28
N ARG A 130 17.52 9.32 2.40
CA ARG A 130 16.91 8.58 1.29
C ARG A 130 15.48 9.05 0.99
N SER A 131 14.65 9.19 2.02
CA SER A 131 13.19 9.29 1.85
C SER A 131 12.72 10.73 1.70
N PHE A 132 13.30 11.66 2.45
CA PHE A 132 12.91 13.07 2.41
C PHE A 132 13.81 13.88 1.46
N GLU A 133 15.12 13.65 1.50
CA GLU A 133 16.07 14.37 0.63
C GLU A 133 16.27 13.70 -0.74
N LYS A 134 15.67 12.52 -0.96
CA LYS A 134 15.71 11.75 -2.23
C LYS A 134 17.12 11.48 -2.76
N LEU A 135 18.12 11.40 -1.88
CA LEU A 135 19.51 11.16 -2.27
C LEU A 135 19.74 9.72 -2.77
N LYS A 136 20.69 9.58 -3.71
CA LYS A 136 21.21 8.30 -4.17
C LYS A 136 22.12 7.68 -3.11
N TYR A 137 22.27 6.36 -3.12
CA TYR A 137 23.11 5.68 -2.13
C TYR A 137 24.57 6.14 -2.11
N SER A 138 25.11 6.53 -3.26
CA SER A 138 26.46 7.12 -3.37
C SER A 138 26.57 8.49 -2.70
N GLU A 139 25.53 9.32 -2.84
CA GLU A 139 25.47 10.66 -2.24
C GLU A 139 25.30 10.57 -0.71
N ILE A 140 24.49 9.61 -0.25
CA ILE A 140 24.34 9.32 1.18
C ILE A 140 25.65 8.79 1.76
N ALA A 141 26.31 7.87 1.07
CA ALA A 141 27.60 7.31 1.47
C ALA A 141 28.66 8.41 1.63
N GLN A 142 28.74 9.34 0.68
CA GLN A 142 29.63 10.49 0.74
C GLN A 142 29.27 11.44 1.87
N LYS A 143 27.98 11.75 2.06
CA LYS A 143 27.50 12.69 3.08
C LYS A 143 27.70 12.17 4.51
N MET A 144 27.61 10.86 4.70
CA MET A 144 27.77 10.20 6.01
C MET A 144 29.18 9.64 6.25
N ASP A 145 30.10 9.78 5.30
CA ASP A 145 31.45 9.20 5.32
C ASP A 145 31.46 7.69 5.63
N ILE A 146 30.64 6.93 4.90
CA ILE A 146 30.51 5.47 5.01
C ILE A 146 30.50 4.81 3.64
N SER A 147 30.63 3.49 3.59
CA SER A 147 30.51 2.75 2.32
C SER A 147 29.05 2.69 1.83
N VAL A 148 28.86 2.61 0.51
CA VAL A 148 27.54 2.37 -0.11
C VAL A 148 26.90 1.06 0.40
N ASN A 149 27.72 0.06 0.73
CA ASN A 149 27.23 -1.18 1.32
C ASN A 149 26.69 -0.95 2.74
N THR A 150 27.36 -0.11 3.52
CA THR A 150 26.88 0.32 4.85
C THR A 150 25.56 1.09 4.73
N VAL A 151 25.39 1.95 3.73
CA VAL A 151 24.11 2.64 3.45
C VAL A 151 22.99 1.62 3.19
N LYS A 152 23.23 0.63 2.33
CA LYS A 152 22.25 -0.43 2.03
C LYS A 152 21.90 -1.24 3.27
N SER A 153 22.89 -1.62 4.07
CA SER A 153 22.67 -2.34 5.33
C SER A 153 21.87 -1.51 6.32
N ASN A 154 22.21 -0.23 6.51
CA ASN A 154 21.46 0.68 7.38
C ASN A 154 19.99 0.79 6.97
N LEU A 155 19.70 0.95 5.67
CA LEU A 155 18.33 1.01 5.16
C LEU A 155 17.59 -0.32 5.35
N ARG A 156 18.26 -1.45 5.12
CA ARG A 156 17.68 -2.77 5.34
C ARG A 156 17.30 -2.98 6.80
N GLU A 157 18.20 -2.68 7.73
CA GLU A 157 17.94 -2.81 9.17
C GLU A 157 16.85 -1.84 9.63
N ALA A 158 16.85 -0.59 9.14
CA ALA A 158 15.78 0.37 9.41
C ALA A 158 14.40 -0.18 8.99
N ILE A 159 14.30 -0.69 7.77
CA ILE A 159 13.05 -1.23 7.22
C ILE A 159 12.61 -2.48 8.00
N LEU A 160 13.53 -3.37 8.39
CA LEU A 160 13.20 -4.56 9.19
C LEU A 160 12.61 -4.18 10.56
N ILE A 161 13.23 -3.21 11.25
CA ILE A 161 12.75 -2.74 12.56
C ILE A 161 11.38 -2.09 12.42
N LEU A 162 11.22 -1.20 11.44
CA LEU A 162 9.93 -0.54 11.16
C LEU A 162 8.85 -1.57 10.77
N ARG A 163 9.19 -2.59 9.98
CA ARG A 163 8.26 -3.64 9.54
C ARG A 163 7.73 -4.44 10.72
N LYS A 164 8.59 -4.73 11.70
CA LYS A 164 8.21 -5.43 12.93
C LYS A 164 7.28 -4.60 13.82
N LYS A 165 7.41 -3.27 13.79
CA LYS A 165 6.64 -2.33 14.65
C LYS A 165 5.34 -1.83 14.01
N LEU A 166 5.32 -1.64 12.70
CA LEU A 166 4.26 -0.93 11.97
C LEU A 166 3.53 -1.81 10.96
N GLY A 167 4.09 -2.97 10.59
CA GLY A 167 3.56 -3.80 9.52
C GLY A 167 3.96 -3.31 8.12
N ILE A 168 3.80 -4.19 7.13
CA ILE A 168 4.30 -4.01 5.76
C ILE A 168 3.59 -2.86 5.04
N LEU A 169 2.28 -2.73 5.27
CA LEU A 169 1.42 -1.80 4.56
C LEU A 169 1.81 -0.33 4.83
N LEU A 170 2.01 0.03 6.10
CA LEU A 170 2.31 1.40 6.52
C LEU A 170 3.63 1.94 5.95
N ILE A 171 4.60 1.05 5.69
CA ILE A 171 5.90 1.45 5.13
C ILE A 171 5.78 1.84 3.66
N PHE A 172 5.03 1.08 2.85
CA PHE A 172 4.86 1.39 1.44
C PHE A 172 4.10 2.71 1.22
N ILE A 173 3.11 2.97 2.08
CA ILE A 173 2.30 4.20 2.03
C ILE A 173 3.16 5.42 2.41
N PHE A 174 3.99 5.31 3.44
CA PHE A 174 4.76 6.45 3.95
C PHE A 174 6.06 6.73 3.16
N PHE A 175 6.74 5.69 2.67
CA PHE A 175 8.08 5.84 2.11
C PHE A 175 8.14 5.91 0.57
N GLN A 176 7.04 5.71 -0.16
CA GLN A 176 7.00 5.67 -1.64
C GLN A 176 8.24 4.96 -2.23
N ILE A 177 8.51 3.74 -1.75
CA ILE A 177 9.54 2.85 -2.29
C ILE A 177 8.94 2.03 -3.41
#